data_AF-A0A535M0B6-F1
#
_entry.id   AF-A0A535M0B6-F1
#
_cell.length_a   1.000
_cell.length_b   1.000
_cell.length_c   1.000
_cell.angle_alpha   90.00
_cell.angle_beta   90.00
_cell.angle_gamma   90.00
#
_symmetry.space_group_name_H-M   'P 1'
#
loop_
_entity.id
_entity.type
_entity.pdbx_description
1 polymer ?
#
loop_
_entity_poly.entity_id
_entity_poly.type
_entity_poly.pdbx_seq_one_letter_code
_entity_poly.pdbx_strand_id
1 'polypeptide(L)'
;MVLTVKRARIYDVLALLVVIVVISLDQWSKALVVANLSPPETRSPIPLIGDYLTIYYIQNSGAAFSLLANNTVLAVLIGVAICIIIYFYVRMFNTGPLAFKLIFGLIIGGAAGNLIDRAVRGGYVVVSVYLVWGTA
;
A
#
# COMPACT_ATOMS: atom_id res chain seq x y z
N MET A 1 -35.14 8.98 2.31
CA MET A 1 -34.57 7.88 1.49
C MET A 1 -33.62 8.37 0.39
N VAL A 2 -34.03 9.27 -0.52
CA VAL A 2 -33.19 9.74 -1.65
C VAL A 2 -31.89 10.46 -1.23
N LEU A 3 -31.95 11.31 -0.19
CA LEU A 3 -30.77 12.04 0.31
C LEU A 3 -29.69 11.10 0.87
N THR A 4 -30.09 10.05 1.58
CA THR A 4 -29.19 9.04 2.16
C THR A 4 -28.45 8.27 1.07
N VAL A 5 -29.15 7.91 -0.01
CA VAL A 5 -28.55 7.20 -1.16
C VAL A 5 -27.57 8.08 -1.93
N LYS A 6 -27.89 9.37 -2.16
CA LYS A 6 -26.96 10.32 -2.79
C LYS A 6 -25.68 10.50 -1.96
N ARG A 7 -25.83 10.64 -0.64
CA ARG A 7 -24.70 10.76 0.30
C ARG A 7 -23.80 9.52 0.28
N ALA A 8 -24.40 8.33 0.26
CA ALA A 8 -23.65 7.07 0.21
C ALA A 8 -22.78 6.95 -1.06
N ARG A 9 -23.30 7.36 -2.23
CA ARG A 9 -22.53 7.38 -3.50
C ARG A 9 -21.35 8.36 -3.46
N ILE A 10 -21.52 9.55 -2.89
CA ILE A 10 -20.42 10.52 -2.76
C ILE A 10 -19.30 9.90 -1.92
N TYR A 11 -19.64 9.19 -0.84
CA TYR A 11 -18.62 8.57 0.00
C TYR A 11 -17.88 7.43 -0.70
N ASP A 12 -18.55 6.68 -1.57
CA ASP A 12 -17.90 5.66 -2.41
C ASP A 12 -16.90 6.31 -3.39
N VAL A 13 -17.29 7.43 -4.01
CA VAL A 13 -16.39 8.19 -4.89
C VAL A 13 -15.17 8.71 -4.13
N LEU A 14 -15.37 9.26 -2.93
CA LEU A 14 -14.27 9.72 -2.08
C LEU A 14 -13.34 8.57 -1.68
N ALA A 15 -13.88 7.40 -1.32
CA ALA A 15 -13.08 6.23 -1.01
C ALA A 15 -12.27 5.74 -2.22
N LEU A 16 -12.88 5.72 -3.42
CA LEU A 16 -12.18 5.37 -4.65
C LEU A 16 -11.06 6.37 -4.96
N LEU A 17 -11.31 7.67 -4.76
CA LEU A 17 -10.28 8.71 -4.90
C LEU A 17 -9.10 8.43 -3.95
N VAL A 18 -9.38 8.09 -2.69
CA VAL A 18 -8.34 7.71 -1.72
C VAL A 18 -7.52 6.52 -2.22
N VAL A 19 -8.16 5.46 -2.73
CA VAL A 19 -7.45 4.30 -3.29
C VAL A 19 -6.49 4.73 -4.40
N ILE A 20 -6.96 5.54 -5.36
CA ILE A 20 -6.16 6.02 -6.50
C ILE A 20 -4.98 6.87 -6.02
N VAL A 21 -5.23 7.81 -5.10
CA VAL A 21 -4.19 8.68 -4.55
C VAL A 21 -3.13 7.87 -3.80
N VAL A 22 -3.54 6.93 -2.96
CA VAL A 22 -2.60 6.08 -2.20
C VAL A 22 -1.74 5.23 -3.13
N ILE A 23 -2.34 4.58 -4.13
CA ILE A 23 -1.58 3.79 -5.13
C ILE A 23 -0.58 4.68 -5.87
N SER A 24 -1.02 5.87 -6.30
CA SER A 24 -0.18 6.80 -7.05
C SER A 24 1.01 7.28 -6.21
N LEU A 25 0.78 7.65 -4.96
CA LEU A 25 1.83 8.08 -4.04
C LEU A 25 2.78 6.93 -3.66
N ASP A 26 2.25 5.73 -3.42
CA ASP A 26 3.04 4.53 -3.17
C ASP A 26 3.99 4.24 -4.34
N GLN A 27 3.45 4.15 -5.56
CA GLN A 27 4.26 3.83 -6.74
C GLN A 27 5.25 4.95 -7.09
N TRP A 28 4.85 6.22 -6.93
CA TRP A 28 5.75 7.35 -7.14
C TRP A 28 6.91 7.34 -6.14
N SER A 29 6.64 7.16 -4.85
CA SER A 29 7.68 7.12 -3.81
C SER A 29 8.66 5.96 -4.03
N LYS A 30 8.17 4.78 -4.40
CA LYS A 30 9.00 3.61 -4.74
C LYS A 30 9.83 3.84 -6.00
N ALA A 31 9.27 4.50 -7.03
CA ALA A 31 10.00 4.83 -8.24
C ALA A 31 11.17 5.79 -7.95
N LEU A 32 10.98 6.78 -7.07
CA LEU A 32 12.05 7.68 -6.63
C LEU A 32 13.17 6.91 -5.92
N VAL A 33 12.82 5.98 -5.04
CA VAL A 33 13.80 5.12 -4.33
C VAL A 33 14.58 4.29 -5.34
N VAL A 34 13.90 3.60 -6.26
CA VAL A 34 14.57 2.77 -7.28
C VAL A 34 15.47 3.63 -8.17
N ALA A 35 15.04 4.82 -8.59
CA ALA A 35 15.84 5.70 -9.44
C ALA A 35 17.10 6.23 -8.73
N ASN A 36 17.03 6.50 -7.42
CA ASN A 36 18.11 7.16 -6.67
C ASN A 36 18.96 6.23 -5.82
N LEU A 37 18.51 5.01 -5.54
CA LEU A 37 19.18 4.08 -4.63
C LEU A 37 19.48 2.71 -5.26
N SER A 38 19.11 2.46 -6.53
CA SER A 38 19.48 1.21 -7.20
C SER A 38 20.96 1.13 -7.59
N PRO A 39 21.54 -0.08 -7.60
CA PRO A 39 20.99 -1.34 -7.08
C PRO A 39 20.92 -1.37 -5.53
N PRO A 40 20.07 -2.23 -4.93
CA PRO A 40 19.93 -2.30 -3.46
C PRO A 40 21.28 -2.47 -2.76
N GLU A 41 21.41 -1.95 -1.54
CA GLU A 41 22.61 -2.06 -0.69
C GLU A 41 23.89 -1.39 -1.23
N THR A 42 23.89 -0.84 -2.45
CA THR A 42 25.09 -0.21 -3.03
C THR A 42 25.24 1.28 -2.73
N ARG A 43 24.13 1.97 -2.44
CA ARG A 43 24.13 3.38 -2.09
C ARG A 43 23.82 3.56 -0.60
N SER A 44 24.46 4.54 0.01
CA SER A 44 24.20 4.90 1.40
C SER A 44 22.73 5.32 1.57
N PRO A 45 22.08 4.93 2.67
CA PRO A 45 20.73 5.39 3.00
C PRO A 45 20.67 6.92 3.10
N ILE A 46 19.51 7.50 2.79
CA ILE A 46 19.32 8.96 2.80
C ILE A 46 18.60 9.35 4.09
N PRO A 47 19.27 10.00 5.06
CA PRO A 47 18.61 10.51 6.25
C PRO A 47 17.66 11.66 5.88
N LEU A 48 16.40 11.56 6.28
CA LEU A 48 15.37 12.59 6.11
C LEU A 48 15.25 13.48 7.36
N ILE A 49 15.28 12.87 8.56
CA ILE A 49 15.16 13.56 9.85
C ILE A 49 16.19 12.98 10.81
N GLY A 50 17.42 13.52 10.75
CA GLY A 50 18.56 12.98 11.50
C GLY A 50 18.67 11.46 11.29
N ASP A 51 18.92 10.73 12.38
CA ASP A 51 18.97 9.26 12.38
C ASP A 51 17.60 8.60 12.61
N TYR A 52 16.55 9.38 12.85
CA TYR A 52 15.21 8.88 13.22
C TYR A 52 14.40 8.40 12.02
N LEU A 53 14.55 9.05 10.86
CA LEU A 53 13.83 8.72 9.64
C LEU A 53 14.82 8.66 8.48
N THR A 54 15.02 7.47 7.93
CA THR A 54 16.02 7.24 6.90
C THR A 54 15.42 6.44 5.75
N ILE A 55 15.74 6.86 4.52
CA ILE A 55 15.34 6.16 3.30
C ILE A 55 16.38 5.09 2.97
N TYR A 56 15.93 3.84 2.93
CA TYR A 56 16.65 2.68 2.43
C TYR A 56 16.10 2.24 1.08
N TYR A 57 16.79 1.33 0.41
CA TYR A 57 16.21 0.57 -0.70
C TYR A 57 16.35 -0.91 -0.40
N ILE A 58 15.22 -1.54 -0.06
CA ILE A 58 15.15 -2.96 0.28
C ILE A 58 14.10 -3.63 -0.59
N GLN A 59 14.46 -4.80 -1.10
CA GLN A 59 13.57 -5.67 -1.87
C GLN A 59 13.02 -6.74 -0.94
N ASN A 60 11.75 -6.61 -0.54
CA ASN A 60 11.10 -7.59 0.32
C ASN A 60 10.34 -8.62 -0.51
N SER A 61 10.95 -9.80 -0.71
CA SER A 61 10.33 -10.97 -1.36
C SER A 61 9.37 -11.73 -0.43
N GLY A 62 9.47 -11.54 0.88
CA GLY A 62 8.56 -12.12 1.87
C GLY A 62 7.26 -11.35 2.00
N ALA A 63 6.13 -12.06 2.10
CA ALA A 63 4.99 -11.52 2.84
C ALA A 63 5.33 -11.48 4.35
N ALA A 64 4.48 -10.90 5.20
CA ALA A 64 4.65 -11.07 6.65
C ALA A 64 4.83 -12.56 6.97
N PHE A 65 5.89 -12.90 7.71
CA PHE A 65 6.27 -14.28 8.08
C PHE A 65 6.77 -15.19 6.94
N SER A 66 7.15 -14.65 5.78
CA SER A 66 7.71 -15.41 4.64
C SER A 66 6.81 -16.52 4.07
N LEU A 67 5.53 -16.57 4.47
CA LEU A 67 4.59 -17.66 4.17
C LEU A 67 4.35 -17.88 2.66
N LEU A 68 4.68 -16.90 1.83
CA LEU A 68 4.44 -16.92 0.38
C LEU A 68 5.66 -16.48 -0.45
N ALA A 69 6.86 -16.43 0.17
CA ALA A 69 8.06 -15.94 -0.50
C ALA A 69 8.40 -16.74 -1.78
N ASN A 70 8.06 -18.03 -1.81
CA ASN A 70 8.35 -18.93 -2.94
C ASN A 70 7.20 -19.03 -3.96
N ASN A 71 6.06 -18.36 -3.76
CA ASN A 71 4.91 -18.45 -4.66
C ASN A 71 4.26 -17.09 -4.88
N THR A 72 4.89 -16.29 -5.75
CA THR A 72 4.43 -14.95 -6.13
C THR A 72 3.02 -14.96 -6.70
N VAL A 73 2.68 -15.94 -7.55
CA VAL A 73 1.36 -16.05 -8.17
C VAL A 73 0.28 -16.22 -7.10
N LEU A 74 0.51 -17.14 -6.16
CA LEU A 74 -0.42 -17.36 -5.04
C LEU A 74 -0.56 -16.11 -4.16
N ALA A 75 0.54 -15.42 -3.87
CA ALA A 75 0.51 -14.17 -3.10
C ALA A 75 -0.32 -13.08 -3.80
N VAL A 76 -0.18 -12.94 -5.11
CA VAL A 76 -0.96 -11.99 -5.89
C VAL A 76 -2.44 -12.35 -5.87
N LEU A 77 -2.79 -13.61 -6.12
CA LEU A 77 -4.17 -14.08 -6.11
C LEU A 77 -4.86 -13.87 -4.76
N ILE A 78 -4.18 -14.22 -3.66
CA ILE A 78 -4.71 -14.02 -2.29
C ILE A 78 -4.93 -12.54 -2.01
N GLY A 79 -3.96 -11.67 -2.33
CA GLY A 79 -4.12 -10.25 -2.08
C GLY A 79 -5.22 -9.61 -2.93
N VAL A 80 -5.38 -10.03 -4.20
CA VAL A 80 -6.52 -9.61 -5.05
C VAL A 80 -7.84 -10.03 -4.41
N ALA A 81 -7.95 -11.29 -3.95
CA ALA A 81 -9.14 -11.79 -3.28
C ALA A 81 -9.47 -10.96 -2.02
N ILE A 82 -8.47 -10.64 -1.19
CA ILE A 82 -8.65 -9.80 0.01
C ILE A 82 -9.16 -8.40 -0.37
N CYS A 83 -8.59 -7.76 -1.40
CA CYS A 83 -9.05 -6.45 -1.86
C CYS A 83 -10.51 -6.47 -2.32
N ILE A 84 -10.91 -7.52 -3.05
CA ILE A 84 -12.29 -7.72 -3.52
C ILE A 84 -13.24 -7.91 -2.32
N ILE A 85 -12.87 -8.75 -1.35
CA ILE A 85 -13.68 -9.00 -0.15
C ILE A 85 -13.88 -7.69 0.64
N ILE A 86 -12.81 -6.92 0.86
CA ILE A 86 -12.89 -5.64 1.57
C ILE A 86 -13.80 -4.66 0.81
N TYR A 87 -13.66 -4.58 -0.51
CA TYR A 87 -14.50 -3.70 -1.34
C TYR A 87 -16.00 -4.03 -1.20
N PHE A 88 -16.37 -5.32 -1.30
CA PHE A 88 -17.76 -5.74 -1.15
C PHE A 88 -18.28 -5.54 0.28
N TYR A 89 -17.45 -5.85 1.28
CA TYR A 89 -17.78 -5.61 2.68
C TYR A 89 -18.12 -4.13 2.92
N VAL A 90 -17.28 -3.20 2.46
CA VAL A 90 -17.51 -1.75 2.57
C VAL A 90 -18.80 -1.33 1.88
N ARG A 91 -19.10 -1.89 0.71
CA ARG A 91 -20.28 -1.56 -0.08
C ARG A 91 -21.58 -2.05 0.58
N MET A 92 -21.53 -3.15 1.33
CA MET A 92 -22.69 -3.62 2.11
C MET A 92 -23.06 -2.65 3.24
N PHE A 93 -22.09 -1.95 3.85
CA PHE A 93 -22.33 -0.94 4.88
C PHE A 93 -22.61 0.44 4.25
N ASN A 94 -23.72 0.53 3.52
CA ASN A 94 -24.09 1.72 2.74
C ASN A 94 -24.43 2.96 3.61
N THR A 95 -24.59 2.78 4.93
CA THR A 95 -24.98 3.83 5.90
C THR A 95 -23.91 4.15 6.95
N GLY A 96 -22.71 3.56 6.83
CA GLY A 96 -21.61 3.81 7.77
C GLY A 96 -21.03 5.24 7.70
N PRO A 97 -20.33 5.69 8.75
CA PRO A 97 -19.60 6.96 8.72
C PRO A 97 -18.59 7.02 7.57
N LEU A 98 -18.40 8.21 6.99
CA LEU A 98 -17.41 8.46 5.91
C LEU A 98 -16.01 7.93 6.29
N ALA A 99 -15.61 8.11 7.55
CA ALA A 99 -14.31 7.67 8.07
C ALA A 99 -14.01 6.20 7.77
N PHE A 100 -14.98 5.30 7.90
CA PHE A 100 -14.77 3.88 7.60
C PHE A 100 -14.43 3.67 6.12
N LYS A 101 -15.20 4.29 5.21
CA LYS A 101 -14.96 4.17 3.77
C LYS A 101 -13.57 4.71 3.39
N LEU A 102 -13.12 5.80 4.03
CA LEU A 102 -11.76 6.34 3.83
C LEU A 102 -10.69 5.39 4.36
N ILE A 103 -10.84 4.84 5.57
CA ILE A 103 -9.89 3.87 6.16
C ILE A 103 -9.76 2.64 5.28
N PHE A 104 -10.87 2.08 4.79
CA PHE A 104 -10.81 0.95 3.87
C PHE A 104 -10.20 1.32 2.52
N GLY A 105 -10.41 2.54 2.04
CA GLY A 105 -9.71 3.07 0.87
C GLY A 105 -8.19 3.11 1.06
N LEU A 106 -7.71 3.53 2.24
CA LEU A 106 -6.29 3.50 2.58
C LEU A 106 -5.74 2.06 2.59
N ILE A 107 -6.46 1.12 3.21
CA ILE A 107 -6.07 -0.29 3.29
C ILE A 107 -5.99 -0.91 1.89
N ILE A 108 -7.04 -0.75 1.07
CA ILE A 108 -7.07 -1.28 -0.30
C ILE A 108 -5.97 -0.64 -1.15
N GLY A 109 -5.79 0.68 -1.06
CA GLY A 109 -4.75 1.38 -1.81
C GLY A 109 -3.34 0.86 -1.47
N GLY A 110 -3.02 0.71 -0.19
CA GLY A 110 -1.72 0.18 0.24
C GLY A 110 -1.51 -1.30 -0.14
N ALA A 111 -2.55 -2.12 0.00
CA ALA A 111 -2.51 -3.52 -0.44
C ALA A 111 -2.29 -3.64 -1.96
N ALA A 112 -3.03 -2.84 -2.74
CA ALA A 112 -2.90 -2.80 -4.20
C ALA A 112 -1.51 -2.33 -4.65
N GLY A 113 -0.93 -1.29 -4.02
CA GLY A 113 0.45 -0.85 -4.30
C GLY A 113 1.48 -1.96 -4.10
N ASN A 114 1.34 -2.74 -3.03
CA ASN A 114 2.21 -3.90 -2.76
C ASN A 114 1.96 -5.09 -3.70
N LEU A 115 0.74 -5.24 -4.23
CA LEU A 115 0.43 -6.24 -5.25
C LEU A 115 1.02 -5.87 -6.61
N ILE A 116 0.95 -4.60 -6.98
CA ILE A 116 1.55 -4.07 -8.20
C ILE A 116 3.05 -4.37 -8.21
N ASP A 117 3.76 -4.04 -7.13
CA ASP A 117 5.20 -4.35 -7.02
C ASP A 117 5.48 -5.84 -7.24
N ARG A 118 4.77 -6.73 -6.54
CA ARG A 118 4.98 -8.18 -6.68
C ARG A 118 4.76 -8.65 -8.13
N ALA A 119 3.76 -8.11 -8.80
CA ALA A 119 3.45 -8.47 -10.18
C ALA A 119 4.51 -7.95 -11.18
N VAL A 120 5.00 -6.71 -11.00
CA VAL A 120 5.87 -6.06 -12.00
C VAL A 120 7.36 -6.19 -11.70
N ARG A 121 7.74 -6.50 -10.46
CA ARG A 121 9.14 -6.55 -9.99
C ARG A 121 9.65 -7.97 -9.72
N GLY A 122 8.95 -9.00 -10.20
CA GLY A 122 9.41 -10.38 -10.01
C GLY A 122 9.24 -10.90 -8.57
N GLY A 123 8.19 -10.45 -7.89
CA GLY A 123 7.75 -11.04 -6.63
C GLY A 123 8.16 -10.34 -5.34
N TYR A 124 8.89 -9.23 -5.41
CA TYR A 124 9.23 -8.43 -4.22
C TYR A 124 8.48 -7.10 -4.17
N VAL A 125 8.44 -6.52 -2.97
CA VAL A 125 7.93 -5.18 -2.67
C VAL A 125 9.09 -4.25 -2.35
N VAL A 126 9.06 -3.01 -2.84
CA VAL A 126 10.04 -1.99 -2.46
C VAL A 126 9.70 -1.44 -1.08
N VAL A 127 10.60 -1.62 -0.12
CA VAL A 127 10.52 -1.03 1.22
C VAL A 127 11.61 0.02 1.33
N SER A 128 11.21 1.23 1.74
CA SER A 128 12.12 2.36 1.73
C SER A 128 12.19 3.18 2.99
N VAL A 129 11.20 3.12 3.88
CA VAL A 129 11.18 3.99 5.07
C VAL A 129 11.56 3.19 6.31
N TYR A 130 12.61 3.62 7.00
CA TYR A 130 13.01 3.10 8.30
C TYR A 130 12.86 4.16 9.37
N LEU A 131 12.13 3.81 10.42
CA LEU A 131 11.98 4.63 11.62
C LEU A 131 12.81 4.01 12.75
N VAL A 132 13.73 4.77 13.31
CA VAL A 132 14.52 4.36 14.48
C VAL A 132 13.94 5.07 15.71
N TRP A 133 13.74 4.33 16.80
CA TRP A 133 13.24 4.88 18.06
C TRP A 133 14.19 4.47 19.20
N GLY A 134 14.80 5.47 19.83
CA GLY A 134 15.92 5.29 20.78
C GLY A 134 17.28 5.61 20.14
N THR A 135 18.14 6.33 20.86
CA THR A 135 19.51 6.62 20.43
C THR A 135 20.37 5.37 20.60
N ALA A 136 21.19 5.06 19.59
CA ALA A 136 22.30 4.12 19.73
C ALA A 136 23.31 4.61 20.79
#